data_AF-A0AAW1RHK8-F1
#
_entry.id   AF-A0AAW1RHK8-F1
#
_cell.length_a   1.000
_cell.length_b   1.000
_cell.length_c   1.000
_cell.angle_alpha   90.00
_cell.angle_beta   90.00
_cell.angle_gamma   90.00
#
_symmetry.space_group_name_H-M   'P 1'
#
loop_
_entity.id
_entity.type
_entity.pdbx_description
1 polymer ?
#
loop_
_entity_poly.entity_id
_entity_poly.type
_entity_poly.pdbx_seq_one_letter_code
_entity_poly.pdbx_strand_id
1 'polypeptide(L)'
;MHTVVPSSCTREADWQVVGLYYSFLRARQPGLITRLAGCTHEELKHRTSFWVMPTWVTESAINTDGDSYTAYNKPWTVWQWVSQAQPQEDFVLVLDPDVLIRRPILPDEFRVVPGHPAAFNAWCLRDLNKLMMPRLMPDAPRRLDYEAAPYYNRTADEVGNYYFLHREDLANLAPLWWNYTLNVRTFFVRYPELVNVSTETDAAPVGKSVWVAEMYGHALGAAHLGLRYRGFNDTNHHPPGDPVRLSPLMTHYGWDMRMPESEFVWFKHNFVDHDGAQCPPWRLTENATLGGLFPHPVFPSLLRSQGKERNRDLLNIEVVAALNQAHCRLHHLRSCLPSEELARECGRAARVMQELDMEWERLAVEHFGGDLECADTQEDCAAYLTSVNGECRRGDYGYDTCRRASPARAQRCSVPFPVGHI
;
A
#
# COMPACT_ATOMS: atom_id res chain seq x y z
N MET A 1 14.86 -0.92 10.76
CA MET A 1 13.42 -0.76 10.51
C MET A 1 12.77 -2.12 10.34
N HIS A 2 11.49 -2.24 10.65
CA HIS A 2 10.71 -3.47 10.50
C HIS A 2 9.46 -3.17 9.67
N THR A 3 9.30 -3.82 8.53
CA THR A 3 8.06 -3.79 7.74
C THR A 3 7.08 -4.83 8.25
N VAL A 4 5.88 -4.43 8.64
CA VAL A 4 4.81 -5.35 9.03
C VAL A 4 3.67 -5.31 8.03
N VAL A 5 3.09 -6.47 7.76
CA VAL A 5 1.98 -6.62 6.81
C VAL A 5 0.80 -7.24 7.55
N PRO A 6 -0.05 -6.42 8.19
CA PRO A 6 -1.27 -6.89 8.81
C PRO A 6 -2.21 -7.47 7.77
N SER A 7 -2.74 -8.66 8.03
CA SER A 7 -3.58 -9.36 7.06
C SER A 7 -4.55 -10.29 7.75
N SER A 8 -5.68 -10.51 7.08
CA SER A 8 -6.56 -11.62 7.42
C SER A 8 -5.99 -12.94 6.91
N CYS A 9 -6.64 -14.00 7.34
CA CYS A 9 -6.32 -15.35 6.98
C CYS A 9 -7.19 -15.92 5.84
N THR A 10 -7.51 -15.06 4.87
CA THR A 10 -8.23 -15.41 3.64
C THR A 10 -7.27 -15.84 2.52
N ARG A 11 -7.80 -16.53 1.51
CA ARG A 11 -7.05 -16.83 0.27
C ARG A 11 -6.62 -15.56 -0.46
N GLU A 12 -7.50 -14.56 -0.47
CA GLU A 12 -7.21 -13.25 -1.04
C GLU A 12 -5.94 -12.63 -0.44
N ALA A 13 -5.89 -12.53 0.90
CA ALA A 13 -4.73 -11.97 1.58
C ALA A 13 -3.47 -12.84 1.39
N ASP A 14 -3.62 -14.16 1.27
CA ASP A 14 -2.49 -15.06 1.05
C ASP A 14 -1.76 -14.80 -0.27
N TRP A 15 -2.47 -14.68 -1.39
CA TRP A 15 -1.82 -14.41 -2.67
C TRP A 15 -1.29 -12.97 -2.74
N GLN A 16 -1.96 -12.01 -2.10
CA GLN A 16 -1.50 -10.62 -2.03
C GLN A 16 -0.16 -10.49 -1.30
N VAL A 17 -0.05 -11.13 -0.13
CA VAL A 17 1.16 -11.09 0.70
C VAL A 17 2.37 -11.71 -0.01
N VAL A 18 2.17 -12.74 -0.85
CA VAL A 18 3.24 -13.33 -1.68
C VAL A 18 3.77 -12.29 -2.68
N GLY A 19 2.87 -11.54 -3.33
CA GLY A 19 3.22 -10.43 -4.21
C GLY A 19 4.01 -9.33 -3.50
N LEU A 20 3.53 -8.88 -2.34
CA LEU A 20 4.21 -7.88 -1.53
C LEU A 20 5.60 -8.36 -1.11
N TYR A 21 5.73 -9.59 -0.59
CA TYR A 21 7.03 -10.11 -0.15
C TYR A 21 8.02 -10.23 -1.31
N TYR A 22 7.57 -10.68 -2.48
CA TYR A 22 8.40 -10.66 -3.69
C TYR A 22 8.88 -9.25 -4.04
N SER A 23 7.98 -8.26 -4.00
CA SER A 23 8.31 -6.86 -4.28
C SER A 23 9.27 -6.26 -3.25
N PHE A 24 9.13 -6.62 -1.97
CA PHE A 24 10.06 -6.26 -0.89
C PHE A 24 11.49 -6.74 -1.20
N LEU A 25 11.62 -8.01 -1.60
CA LEU A 25 12.92 -8.60 -1.96
C LEU A 25 13.49 -7.94 -3.23
N ARG A 26 12.66 -7.75 -4.26
CA ARG A 26 13.07 -7.15 -5.54
C ARG A 26 13.52 -5.71 -5.38
N ALA A 27 12.79 -4.91 -4.61
CA ALA A 27 13.11 -3.51 -4.32
C ALA A 27 14.30 -3.36 -3.36
N ARG A 28 14.83 -4.46 -2.80
CA ARG A 28 15.89 -4.44 -1.78
C ARG A 28 15.50 -3.59 -0.58
N GLN A 29 14.23 -3.65 -0.18
CA GLN A 29 13.74 -2.92 0.99
C GLN A 29 14.55 -3.34 2.23
N PRO A 30 15.15 -2.39 2.97
CA PRO A 30 15.98 -2.73 4.11
C PRO A 30 15.15 -3.17 5.32
N GLY A 31 15.78 -3.94 6.20
CA GLY A 31 15.21 -4.37 7.47
C GLY A 31 14.48 -5.70 7.40
N LEU A 32 13.72 -5.98 8.46
CA LEU A 32 12.92 -7.20 8.57
C LEU A 32 11.55 -6.99 7.92
N ILE A 33 10.93 -8.09 7.48
CA ILE A 33 9.51 -8.10 7.11
C ILE A 33 8.78 -9.22 7.84
N THR A 34 7.58 -8.94 8.35
CA THR A 34 6.74 -9.94 9.01
C THR A 34 5.27 -9.74 8.65
N ARG A 35 4.62 -10.82 8.22
CA ARG A 35 3.16 -10.85 8.08
C ARG A 35 2.54 -10.96 9.48
N LEU A 36 1.61 -10.08 9.81
CA LEU A 36 0.81 -10.19 11.03
C LEU A 36 -0.55 -10.76 10.64
N ALA A 37 -0.77 -12.04 10.91
CA ALA A 37 -1.91 -12.79 10.40
C ALA A 37 -2.96 -13.01 11.49
N GLY A 38 -4.14 -12.41 11.33
CA GLY A 38 -5.30 -12.65 12.18
C GLY A 38 -6.13 -13.80 11.63
N CYS A 39 -6.05 -14.98 12.26
CA CYS A 39 -6.70 -16.19 11.76
C CYS A 39 -7.81 -16.70 12.68
N THR A 40 -8.91 -17.12 12.08
CA THR A 40 -9.90 -17.99 12.74
C THR A 40 -9.35 -19.42 12.84
N HIS A 41 -9.93 -20.21 13.73
CA HIS A 41 -9.60 -21.62 13.89
C HIS A 41 -9.84 -22.45 12.62
N GLU A 42 -10.80 -22.06 11.78
CA GLU A 42 -11.09 -22.73 10.50
C GLU A 42 -10.04 -22.39 9.45
N GLU A 43 -9.68 -21.11 9.31
CA GLU A 43 -8.65 -20.69 8.36
C GLU A 43 -7.30 -21.36 8.64
N LEU A 44 -6.93 -21.54 9.92
CA LEU A 44 -5.67 -22.21 10.30
C LEU A 44 -5.55 -23.65 9.79
N LYS A 45 -6.66 -24.37 9.56
CA LYS A 45 -6.63 -25.78 9.14
C LYS A 45 -6.26 -25.99 7.67
N HIS A 46 -6.43 -24.97 6.83
CA HIS A 46 -6.39 -25.12 5.36
C HIS A 46 -5.29 -24.29 4.69
N ARG A 47 -4.29 -23.83 5.44
CA ARG A 47 -3.35 -22.79 4.98
C ARG A 47 -2.03 -23.30 4.41
N THR A 48 -1.66 -22.75 3.26
CA THR A 48 -0.49 -23.15 2.46
C THR A 48 0.59 -22.05 2.35
N SER A 49 0.25 -20.78 2.59
CA SER A 49 1.10 -19.61 2.28
C SER A 49 2.08 -19.18 3.40
N PHE A 50 1.94 -19.71 4.63
CA PHE A 50 2.76 -19.29 5.78
C PHE A 50 4.27 -19.50 5.58
N TRP A 51 4.64 -20.43 4.70
CA TRP A 51 6.04 -20.80 4.47
C TRP A 51 6.77 -19.82 3.55
N VAL A 52 6.05 -18.92 2.88
CA VAL A 52 6.66 -18.00 1.92
C VAL A 52 7.40 -16.84 2.61
N MET A 53 6.92 -16.38 3.77
CA MET A 53 7.55 -15.29 4.52
C MET A 53 7.36 -15.41 6.04
N PRO A 54 8.21 -14.77 6.86
CA PRO A 54 8.03 -14.76 8.31
C PRO A 54 6.63 -14.28 8.69
N THR A 55 5.91 -15.12 9.43
CA THR A 55 4.53 -14.83 9.82
C THR A 55 4.35 -14.96 11.33
N TRP A 56 3.78 -13.92 11.92
CA TRP A 56 3.31 -13.90 13.30
C TRP A 56 1.79 -14.05 13.30
N VAL A 57 1.28 -15.03 14.03
CA VAL A 57 -0.13 -15.44 13.98
C VAL A 57 -0.80 -15.10 15.30
N THR A 58 -2.01 -14.53 15.21
CA THR A 58 -2.93 -14.34 16.35
C THR A 58 -4.32 -14.81 15.99
N GLU A 59 -5.16 -15.00 17.00
CA GLU A 59 -6.59 -15.15 16.79
C GLU A 59 -7.14 -13.92 16.05
N SER A 60 -7.99 -14.18 15.05
CA SER A 60 -8.67 -13.15 14.27
C SER A 60 -9.62 -12.32 15.14
N ALA A 61 -9.67 -11.02 14.88
CA ALA A 61 -10.65 -10.12 15.46
C ALA A 61 -11.99 -10.13 14.70
N ILE A 62 -12.11 -10.95 13.65
CA ILE A 62 -13.38 -11.14 12.94
C ILE A 62 -14.36 -11.90 13.86
N ASN A 63 -15.64 -11.52 13.83
CA ASN A 63 -16.74 -12.09 14.62
C ASN A 63 -16.78 -11.76 16.12
N THR A 64 -16.04 -10.75 16.61
CA THR A 64 -16.14 -10.32 18.02
C THR A 64 -17.59 -9.95 18.41
N ASP A 65 -18.42 -9.50 17.47
CA ASP A 65 -19.83 -9.12 17.71
C ASP A 65 -20.80 -9.49 16.56
N GLY A 66 -20.48 -10.54 15.77
CA GLY A 66 -21.27 -10.92 14.59
C GLY A 66 -21.07 -10.01 13.36
N ASP A 67 -20.09 -9.11 13.40
CA ASP A 67 -19.64 -8.27 12.29
C ASP A 67 -18.48 -8.96 11.55
N SER A 68 -18.67 -9.23 10.25
CA SER A 68 -17.69 -9.91 9.39
C SER A 68 -16.63 -8.97 8.80
N TYR A 69 -16.37 -7.85 9.47
CA TYR A 69 -15.46 -6.81 9.01
C TYR A 69 -14.00 -7.24 9.13
N THR A 70 -13.44 -7.71 8.00
CA THR A 70 -12.08 -8.27 7.92
C THR A 70 -10.98 -7.28 8.29
N ALA A 71 -11.20 -5.98 8.06
CA ALA A 71 -10.20 -4.95 8.35
C ALA A 71 -9.98 -4.71 9.86
N TYR A 72 -10.80 -5.28 10.75
CA TYR A 72 -10.48 -5.37 12.18
C TYR A 72 -9.12 -5.99 12.46
N ASN A 73 -8.71 -6.96 11.63
CA ASN A 73 -7.43 -7.63 11.80
C ASN A 73 -6.24 -6.68 11.67
N LYS A 74 -6.34 -5.56 10.95
CA LYS A 74 -5.22 -4.61 10.81
C LYS A 74 -4.83 -3.99 12.16
N PRO A 75 -5.68 -3.22 12.86
CA PRO A 75 -5.35 -2.70 14.19
C PRO A 75 -5.12 -3.80 15.23
N TRP A 76 -5.92 -4.87 15.19
CA TRP A 76 -5.83 -5.95 16.17
C TRP A 76 -4.47 -6.66 16.13
N THR A 77 -4.06 -7.14 14.95
CA THR A 77 -2.80 -7.90 14.81
C THR A 77 -1.59 -7.02 15.10
N VAL A 78 -1.63 -5.74 14.74
CA VAL A 78 -0.58 -4.76 15.10
C VAL A 78 -0.49 -4.60 16.62
N TRP A 79 -1.63 -4.43 17.30
CA TRP A 79 -1.67 -4.30 18.75
C TRP A 79 -1.15 -5.54 19.47
N GLN A 80 -1.60 -6.73 19.06
CA GLN A 80 -1.14 -7.97 19.67
C GLN A 80 0.35 -8.18 19.42
N TRP A 81 0.84 -7.94 18.19
CA TRP A 81 2.24 -8.08 17.84
C TRP A 81 3.15 -7.14 18.63
N VAL A 82 2.85 -5.83 18.66
CA VAL A 82 3.72 -4.87 19.38
C VAL A 82 3.74 -5.14 20.88
N SER A 83 2.64 -5.63 21.46
CA SER A 83 2.53 -5.95 22.88
C SER A 83 3.29 -7.22 23.26
N GLN A 84 3.28 -8.24 22.39
CA GLN A 84 3.81 -9.57 22.70
C GLN A 84 5.21 -9.82 22.13
N ALA A 85 5.44 -9.41 20.88
CA ALA A 85 6.71 -9.67 20.18
C ALA A 85 7.81 -8.66 20.55
N GLN A 86 7.43 -7.47 21.05
CA GLN A 86 8.35 -6.41 21.47
C GLN A 86 9.47 -6.17 20.44
N PRO A 87 9.14 -5.69 19.22
CA PRO A 87 10.12 -5.45 18.16
C PRO A 87 11.25 -4.54 18.67
N GLN A 88 12.46 -4.66 18.11
CA GLN A 88 13.63 -3.91 18.59
C GLN A 88 14.03 -2.75 17.67
N GLU A 89 13.53 -2.75 16.44
CA GLU A 89 13.77 -1.73 15.44
C GLU A 89 13.08 -0.43 15.78
N ASP A 90 13.79 0.70 15.64
CA ASP A 90 13.27 2.02 15.99
C ASP A 90 12.09 2.46 15.12
N PHE A 91 12.04 2.01 13.86
CA PHE A 91 11.01 2.42 12.89
C PHE A 91 10.25 1.22 12.37
N VAL A 92 8.92 1.35 12.34
CA VAL A 92 8.00 0.34 11.84
C VAL A 92 7.21 0.88 10.65
N LEU A 93 7.27 0.18 9.53
CA LEU A 93 6.50 0.46 8.32
C LEU A 93 5.34 -0.54 8.23
N VAL A 94 4.11 -0.06 8.37
CA VAL A 94 2.89 -0.86 8.24
C VAL A 94 2.38 -0.74 6.81
N LEU A 95 2.28 -1.86 6.08
CA LEU A 95 1.76 -1.91 4.71
C LEU A 95 0.54 -2.83 4.61
N ASP A 96 -0.39 -2.48 3.72
CA ASP A 96 -1.49 -3.36 3.33
C ASP A 96 -0.99 -4.50 2.42
N PRO A 97 -1.61 -5.68 2.45
CA PRO A 97 -1.14 -6.85 1.70
C PRO A 97 -1.19 -6.66 0.18
N ASP A 98 -2.05 -5.79 -0.33
CA ASP A 98 -2.26 -5.48 -1.74
C ASP A 98 -1.40 -4.29 -2.25
N VAL A 99 -0.18 -4.20 -1.73
CA VAL A 99 0.82 -3.21 -2.11
C VAL A 99 2.03 -3.90 -2.73
N LEU A 100 2.50 -3.38 -3.87
CA LEU A 100 3.80 -3.71 -4.45
C LEU A 100 4.79 -2.58 -4.21
N ILE A 101 5.93 -2.90 -3.60
CA ILE A 101 7.05 -1.99 -3.40
C ILE A 101 7.87 -1.91 -4.69
N ARG A 102 8.03 -0.70 -5.23
CA ARG A 102 8.81 -0.47 -6.47
C ARG A 102 10.22 0.03 -6.18
N ARG A 103 10.42 0.76 -5.08
CA ARG A 103 11.74 1.19 -4.59
C ARG A 103 11.78 1.23 -3.04
N PRO A 104 12.97 1.27 -2.42
CA PRO A 104 13.07 1.35 -0.97
C PRO A 104 12.30 2.53 -0.35
N ILE A 105 11.60 2.25 0.74
CA ILE A 105 10.88 3.19 1.59
C ILE A 105 11.72 3.39 2.86
N LEU A 106 12.39 4.54 2.98
CA LEU A 106 13.40 4.79 4.01
C LEU A 106 12.93 5.82 5.05
N PRO A 107 13.15 5.61 6.37
CA PRO A 107 12.71 6.54 7.40
C PRO A 107 13.19 7.97 7.16
N ASP A 108 14.45 8.14 6.74
CA ASP A 108 15.08 9.43 6.49
C ASP A 108 14.46 10.19 5.30
N GLU A 109 14.02 9.47 4.26
CA GLU A 109 13.33 10.09 3.11
C GLU A 109 11.97 10.66 3.53
N PHE A 110 11.29 9.96 4.43
CA PHE A 110 10.00 10.36 5.01
C PHE A 110 10.16 11.23 6.27
N ARG A 111 11.41 11.46 6.69
CA ARG A 111 11.84 12.21 7.88
C ARG A 111 11.17 11.73 9.18
N VAL A 112 10.84 10.45 9.28
CA VAL A 112 10.11 9.89 10.43
C VAL A 112 10.93 10.09 11.70
N VAL A 113 10.33 10.71 12.72
CA VAL A 113 10.91 10.91 14.06
C VAL A 113 9.81 10.72 15.11
N PRO A 114 10.14 10.47 16.39
CA PRO A 114 9.14 10.37 17.46
C PRO A 114 8.14 11.55 17.45
N GLY A 115 6.86 11.24 17.58
CA GLY A 115 5.74 12.18 17.50
C GLY A 115 5.37 12.66 16.09
N HIS A 116 6.21 12.38 15.08
CA HIS A 116 6.02 12.85 13.69
C HIS A 116 6.12 11.69 12.69
N PRO A 117 5.13 10.80 12.68
CA PRO A 117 5.04 9.70 11.71
C PRO A 117 4.76 10.20 10.28
N ALA A 118 4.85 9.29 9.31
CA ALA A 118 4.50 9.54 7.92
C ALA A 118 3.44 8.56 7.40
N ALA A 119 2.59 9.00 6.48
CA ALA A 119 1.54 8.19 5.87
C ALA A 119 1.07 8.77 4.54
N PHE A 120 0.23 8.03 3.81
CA PHE A 120 -0.49 8.56 2.65
C PHE A 120 -1.62 9.48 3.12
N ASN A 121 -1.85 10.60 2.42
CA ASN A 121 -3.04 11.42 2.62
C ASN A 121 -4.27 10.69 2.08
N ALA A 122 -5.13 10.25 2.99
CA ALA A 122 -6.30 9.46 2.65
C ALA A 122 -7.48 10.38 2.28
N TRP A 123 -7.74 10.47 0.98
CA TRP A 123 -8.83 11.28 0.43
C TRP A 123 -10.23 10.84 0.87
N CYS A 124 -10.39 9.62 1.40
CA CYS A 124 -11.64 9.01 1.85
C CYS A 124 -11.98 9.29 3.33
N LEU A 125 -11.17 10.10 4.03
CA LEU A 125 -11.38 10.46 5.44
C LEU A 125 -12.01 11.85 5.64
N ARG A 126 -12.70 12.40 4.63
CA ARG A 126 -13.23 13.79 4.67
C ARG A 126 -14.24 14.03 5.80
N ASP A 127 -14.91 12.98 6.24
CA ASP A 127 -15.89 13.07 7.33
C ASP A 127 -15.25 13.04 8.74
N LEU A 128 -13.94 12.81 8.84
CA LEU A 128 -13.21 12.68 10.11
C LEU A 128 -13.33 13.96 10.93
N ASN A 129 -12.83 15.07 10.40
CA ASN A 129 -12.79 16.34 11.12
C ASN A 129 -14.18 17.01 11.20
N LYS A 130 -15.05 16.75 10.23
CA LYS A 130 -16.39 17.36 10.13
C LYS A 130 -17.42 16.68 11.04
N LEU A 131 -17.44 15.35 11.07
CA LEU A 131 -18.50 14.57 11.73
C LEU A 131 -18.00 13.87 12.99
N MET A 132 -16.87 13.15 12.90
CA MET A 132 -16.42 12.24 13.95
C MET A 132 -15.65 12.96 15.07
N MET A 133 -14.67 13.81 14.75
CA MET A 133 -13.88 14.53 15.75
C MET A 133 -14.74 15.31 16.76
N PRO A 134 -15.75 16.10 16.35
CA PRO A 134 -16.58 16.86 17.30
C PRO A 134 -17.40 15.99 18.26
N ARG A 135 -17.58 14.70 17.98
CA ARG A 135 -18.41 13.77 18.76
C ARG A 135 -17.59 12.79 19.57
N LEU A 136 -16.52 12.26 18.98
CA LEU A 136 -15.65 11.28 19.60
C LEU A 136 -14.54 11.93 20.43
N MET A 137 -14.19 13.20 20.12
CA MET A 137 -13.12 13.96 20.78
C MET A 137 -13.45 15.47 20.84
N PRO A 138 -14.56 15.87 21.50
CA PRO A 138 -15.04 17.25 21.49
C PRO A 138 -14.04 18.27 22.08
N ASP A 139 -13.25 17.85 23.06
CA ASP A 139 -12.30 18.70 23.78
C ASP A 139 -10.89 18.69 23.17
N ALA A 140 -10.68 17.95 22.07
CA ALA A 140 -9.37 17.87 21.45
C ALA A 140 -8.97 19.22 20.83
N PRO A 141 -7.76 19.73 21.13
CA PRO A 141 -7.32 21.03 20.66
C PRO A 141 -7.20 21.02 19.14
N ARG A 142 -7.77 22.04 18.48
CA ARG A 142 -7.61 22.22 17.03
C ARG A 142 -6.16 22.52 16.70
N ARG A 143 -5.67 21.95 15.61
CA ARG A 143 -4.33 22.23 15.09
C ARG A 143 -4.37 23.52 14.30
N LEU A 144 -3.48 24.44 14.67
CA LEU A 144 -3.20 25.67 13.94
C LEU A 144 -1.91 25.47 13.15
N ASP A 145 -1.92 24.51 12.23
CA ASP A 145 -0.81 24.23 11.33
C ASP A 145 -1.03 24.96 10.00
N TYR A 146 -0.42 26.15 9.87
CA TYR A 146 -0.39 26.92 8.62
C TYR A 146 0.36 26.21 7.48
N GLU A 147 1.09 25.13 7.79
CA GLU A 147 1.90 24.33 6.86
C GLU A 147 1.12 23.17 6.21
N ALA A 148 -0.06 22.80 6.74
CA ALA A 148 -0.88 21.67 6.25
C ALA A 148 -1.98 22.11 5.26
N ALA A 149 -1.73 23.16 4.47
CA ALA A 149 -2.67 23.63 3.46
C ALA A 149 -3.10 22.48 2.52
N PRO A 150 -4.39 22.38 2.12
CA PRO A 150 -5.46 23.37 2.30
C PRO A 150 -6.26 23.24 3.61
N TYR A 151 -5.88 22.33 4.52
CA TYR A 151 -6.69 21.94 5.67
C TYR A 151 -6.39 22.78 6.92
N TYR A 152 -6.79 24.05 6.90
CA TYR A 152 -6.71 24.86 8.10
C TYR A 152 -7.71 24.38 9.16
N ASN A 153 -7.32 24.40 10.44
CA ASN A 153 -8.21 24.23 11.60
C ASN A 153 -8.79 22.81 11.78
N ARG A 154 -8.01 21.78 11.42
CA ARG A 154 -8.31 20.36 11.62
C ARG A 154 -7.84 19.87 12.99
N THR A 155 -8.40 18.78 13.49
CA THR A 155 -8.02 18.19 14.80
C THR A 155 -7.23 16.89 14.60
N ALA A 156 -7.53 16.12 13.55
CA ALA A 156 -6.84 14.89 13.18
C ALA A 156 -6.28 14.94 11.75
N ASP A 157 -5.23 14.14 11.50
CA ASP A 157 -4.66 13.92 10.17
C ASP A 157 -5.53 12.94 9.36
N GLU A 158 -5.93 13.34 8.15
CA GLU A 158 -6.69 12.50 7.21
C GLU A 158 -5.72 11.57 6.47
N VAL A 159 -5.21 10.56 7.17
CA VAL A 159 -4.14 9.67 6.68
C VAL A 159 -4.51 8.20 6.71
N GLY A 160 -3.91 7.41 5.82
CA GLY A 160 -4.16 5.97 5.76
C GLY A 160 -3.28 5.20 4.77
N ASN A 161 -3.74 4.01 4.35
CA ASN A 161 -3.01 3.06 3.50
C ASN A 161 -1.75 2.51 4.20
N TYR A 162 -0.61 3.20 4.10
CA TYR A 162 0.60 2.86 4.87
C TYR A 162 0.80 3.80 6.06
N TYR A 163 1.51 3.29 7.07
CA TYR A 163 1.92 4.08 8.22
C TYR A 163 3.39 3.82 8.55
N PHE A 164 4.19 4.87 8.66
CA PHE A 164 5.59 4.80 9.02
C PHE A 164 5.83 5.57 10.32
N LEU A 165 6.10 4.86 11.40
CA LEU A 165 6.19 5.46 12.74
C LEU A 165 7.46 5.02 13.47
N HIS A 166 7.82 5.78 14.50
CA HIS A 166 8.70 5.28 15.54
C HIS A 166 7.99 4.19 16.35
N ARG A 167 8.74 3.18 16.80
CA ARG A 167 8.23 2.01 17.53
C ARG A 167 7.43 2.39 18.78
N GLU A 168 7.91 3.37 19.54
CA GLU A 168 7.24 3.83 20.76
C GLU A 168 5.89 4.52 20.45
N ASP A 169 5.81 5.29 19.36
CA ASP A 169 4.54 5.88 18.92
C ASP A 169 3.55 4.78 18.53
N LEU A 170 4.01 3.77 17.79
CA LEU A 170 3.17 2.64 17.41
C LEU A 170 2.69 1.83 18.63
N ALA A 171 3.55 1.59 19.62
CA ALA A 171 3.20 0.84 20.82
C ALA A 171 2.09 1.54 21.63
N ASN A 172 2.14 2.88 21.74
CA ASN A 172 1.11 3.67 22.40
C ASN A 172 -0.15 3.79 21.54
N LEU A 173 0.00 3.89 20.21
CA LEU A 173 -1.10 4.06 19.27
C LEU A 173 -1.93 2.79 19.10
N ALA A 174 -1.30 1.62 19.03
CA ALA A 174 -1.98 0.37 18.66
C ALA A 174 -3.23 0.02 19.50
N PRO A 175 -3.23 0.12 20.85
CA PRO A 175 -4.46 -0.10 21.62
C PRO A 175 -5.55 0.94 21.34
N LEU A 176 -5.17 2.20 21.11
CA LEU A 176 -6.11 3.28 20.76
C LEU A 176 -6.67 3.09 19.35
N TRP A 177 -5.83 2.67 18.40
CA TRP A 177 -6.23 2.36 17.03
C TRP A 177 -7.35 1.32 17.05
N TRP A 178 -7.15 0.19 17.73
CA TRP A 178 -8.18 -0.84 17.91
C TRP A 178 -9.48 -0.28 18.51
N ASN A 179 -9.39 0.42 19.64
CA ASN A 179 -10.56 0.95 20.33
C ASN A 179 -11.35 1.97 19.50
N TYR A 180 -10.65 2.89 18.82
CA TYR A 180 -11.30 3.86 17.95
C TYR A 180 -11.89 3.22 16.71
N THR A 181 -11.30 2.15 16.15
CA THR A 181 -11.90 1.38 15.05
C THR A 181 -13.27 0.82 15.43
N LEU A 182 -13.40 0.20 16.60
CA LEU A 182 -14.69 -0.29 17.12
C LEU A 182 -15.72 0.85 17.27
N ASN A 183 -15.27 2.01 17.76
CA ASN A 183 -16.12 3.19 17.89
C ASN A 183 -16.57 3.74 16.54
N VAL A 184 -15.70 3.79 15.54
CA VAL A 184 -16.06 4.26 14.20
C VAL A 184 -17.04 3.30 13.55
N ARG A 185 -16.82 1.99 13.70
CA ARG A 185 -17.72 0.99 13.12
C ARG A 185 -19.17 1.20 13.54
N THR A 186 -19.40 1.53 14.81
CA THR A 186 -20.73 1.76 15.38
C THR A 186 -21.19 3.22 15.31
N PHE A 187 -20.42 4.11 14.68
CA PHE A 187 -20.66 5.56 14.69
C PHE A 187 -22.01 5.93 14.08
N PHE A 188 -22.31 5.48 12.86
CA PHE A 188 -23.58 5.79 12.20
C PHE A 188 -24.79 5.04 12.79
N VAL A 189 -24.56 3.98 13.56
CA VAL A 189 -25.62 3.37 14.38
C VAL A 189 -25.99 4.28 15.56
N ARG A 190 -24.99 4.95 16.16
CA ARG A 190 -25.18 5.91 17.26
C ARG A 190 -25.69 7.28 16.78
N TYR A 191 -25.32 7.68 15.57
CA TYR A 191 -25.67 8.96 14.95
C TYR A 191 -26.33 8.77 13.58
N PRO A 192 -27.51 8.11 13.52
CA PRO A 192 -28.17 7.76 12.26
C PRO A 192 -28.58 8.99 11.43
N GLU A 193 -28.77 10.14 12.06
CA GLU A 193 -29.09 11.41 11.39
C GLU A 193 -27.97 11.92 10.48
N LEU A 194 -26.73 11.45 10.69
CA LEU A 194 -25.55 11.92 9.95
C LEU A 194 -25.27 11.11 8.69
N VAL A 195 -25.93 9.96 8.49
CA VAL A 195 -25.73 9.13 7.30
C VAL A 195 -25.97 9.93 6.02
N ASN A 196 -27.01 10.77 6.00
CA ASN A 196 -27.37 11.58 4.83
C ASN A 196 -26.50 12.86 4.69
N VAL A 197 -25.62 13.13 5.65
CA VAL A 197 -24.72 14.30 5.68
C VAL A 197 -23.29 13.91 5.29
N SER A 198 -22.98 12.62 5.38
CA SER A 198 -21.71 12.05 4.93
C SER A 198 -21.50 12.36 3.45
N THR A 199 -20.29 12.80 3.13
CA THR A 199 -19.92 13.09 1.74
C THR A 199 -19.20 11.93 1.05
N GLU A 200 -18.85 10.88 1.81
CA GLU A 200 -18.22 9.68 1.28
C GLU A 200 -19.27 8.69 0.75
N THR A 201 -19.10 8.22 -0.49
CA THR A 201 -19.98 7.21 -1.11
C THR A 201 -19.90 5.84 -0.44
N ASP A 202 -18.80 5.58 0.27
CA ASP A 202 -18.58 4.38 1.09
C ASP A 202 -18.96 4.58 2.57
N ALA A 203 -19.44 5.78 2.94
CA ALA A 203 -20.16 5.95 4.18
C ALA A 203 -21.46 5.17 4.03
N ALA A 204 -21.43 3.97 4.60
CA ALA A 204 -22.55 3.10 4.88
C ALA A 204 -23.92 3.64 4.42
N PRO A 205 -24.56 3.01 3.41
CA PRO A 205 -25.99 3.18 3.20
C PRO A 205 -26.74 3.06 4.53
N VAL A 206 -27.84 3.80 4.71
CA VAL A 206 -28.66 3.81 5.94
C VAL A 206 -28.73 2.41 6.57
N GLY A 207 -28.16 2.25 7.76
CA GLY A 207 -28.12 0.99 8.51
C GLY A 207 -26.89 0.10 8.28
N LYS A 208 -25.84 0.57 7.59
CA LYS A 208 -24.55 -0.14 7.46
C LYS A 208 -23.43 0.53 8.26
N SER A 209 -22.29 -0.15 8.35
CA SER A 209 -21.10 0.31 9.06
C SER A 209 -20.02 0.78 8.07
N VAL A 210 -19.19 1.76 8.47
CA VAL A 210 -18.14 2.37 7.63
C VAL A 210 -17.11 1.31 7.17
N TRP A 211 -16.79 1.27 5.87
CA TRP A 211 -15.83 0.30 5.31
C TRP A 211 -14.37 0.57 5.69
N VAL A 212 -13.96 1.83 5.85
CA VAL A 212 -12.58 2.22 6.24
C VAL A 212 -12.47 2.64 7.71
N ALA A 213 -13.23 1.98 8.59
CA ALA A 213 -13.30 2.29 10.02
C ALA A 213 -11.95 2.14 10.74
N GLU A 214 -11.09 1.25 10.27
CA GLU A 214 -9.72 1.09 10.72
C GLU A 214 -8.84 2.30 10.40
N MET A 215 -9.00 2.93 9.22
CA MET A 215 -8.26 4.14 8.86
C MET A 215 -8.69 5.33 9.73
N TYR A 216 -10.01 5.52 9.92
CA TYR A 216 -10.54 6.53 10.86
C TYR A 216 -10.06 6.27 12.28
N GLY A 217 -10.08 5.01 12.73
CA GLY A 217 -9.63 4.61 14.06
C GLY A 217 -8.16 4.95 14.31
N HIS A 218 -7.31 4.73 13.30
CA HIS A 218 -5.90 5.11 13.34
C HIS A 218 -5.72 6.61 13.52
N ALA A 219 -6.39 7.40 12.68
CA ALA A 219 -6.31 8.86 12.71
C ALA A 219 -6.81 9.46 14.04
N LEU A 220 -7.89 8.90 14.60
CA LEU A 220 -8.42 9.26 15.92
C LEU A 220 -7.42 8.92 17.04
N GLY A 221 -6.87 7.71 17.02
CA GLY A 221 -5.85 7.29 17.99
C GLY A 221 -4.59 8.16 17.92
N ALA A 222 -4.17 8.52 16.71
CA ALA A 222 -3.04 9.42 16.51
C ALA A 222 -3.32 10.83 17.06
N ALA A 223 -4.52 11.35 16.81
CA ALA A 223 -4.95 12.63 17.35
C ALA A 223 -5.02 12.61 18.89
N HIS A 224 -5.48 11.50 19.48
CA HIS A 224 -5.51 11.30 20.93
C HIS A 224 -4.13 11.42 21.56
N LEU A 225 -3.10 10.88 20.91
CA LEU A 225 -1.71 10.96 21.37
C LEU A 225 -1.00 12.26 20.97
N GLY A 226 -1.64 13.13 20.21
CA GLY A 226 -1.02 14.34 19.68
C GLY A 226 0.04 14.08 18.59
N LEU A 227 0.05 12.89 17.97
CA LEU A 227 0.94 12.57 16.85
C LEU A 227 0.61 13.45 15.64
N ARG A 228 1.64 13.88 14.92
CA ARG A 228 1.51 14.77 13.75
C ARG A 228 2.05 14.09 12.49
N TYR A 229 1.15 13.58 11.67
CA TYR A 229 1.56 12.93 10.44
C TYR A 229 2.09 13.90 9.41
N ARG A 230 3.19 13.52 8.77
CA ARG A 230 3.55 14.03 7.44
C ARG A 230 2.83 13.21 6.39
N GLY A 231 1.89 13.85 5.72
CA GLY A 231 1.09 13.25 4.67
C GLY A 231 1.73 13.39 3.30
N PHE A 232 1.78 12.30 2.55
CA PHE A 232 2.28 12.29 1.17
C PHE A 232 1.16 11.91 0.20
N ASN A 233 1.12 12.57 -0.95
CA ASN A 233 0.14 12.28 -2.01
C ASN A 233 0.73 11.44 -3.15
N ASP A 234 2.06 11.37 -3.26
CA ASP A 234 2.78 10.90 -4.44
C ASP A 234 3.51 9.58 -4.29
N THR A 235 3.41 8.97 -3.10
CA THR A 235 4.09 7.72 -2.78
C THR A 235 3.36 6.51 -3.37
N ASN A 236 2.04 6.59 -3.49
CA ASN A 236 1.21 5.48 -3.94
C ASN A 236 0.62 5.79 -5.31
N HIS A 237 0.68 4.83 -6.21
CA HIS A 237 -0.15 4.81 -7.41
C HIS A 237 -1.36 3.91 -7.19
N HIS A 238 -2.55 4.48 -7.32
CA HIS A 238 -3.84 3.81 -7.31
C HIS A 238 -4.41 3.76 -8.73
N PRO A 239 -4.18 2.68 -9.50
CA PRO A 239 -4.83 2.52 -10.79
C PRO A 239 -6.34 2.25 -10.58
N PRO A 240 -7.24 2.76 -11.45
CA PRO A 240 -6.99 3.61 -12.61
C PRO A 240 -7.10 5.12 -12.30
N GLY A 241 -7.37 5.48 -11.05
CA GLY A 241 -7.80 6.83 -10.65
C GLY A 241 -6.69 7.87 -10.51
N ASP A 242 -5.46 7.44 -10.22
CA ASP A 242 -4.35 8.36 -10.01
C ASP A 242 -3.74 8.86 -11.33
N PRO A 243 -3.29 10.13 -11.40
CA PRO A 243 -2.46 10.60 -12.49
C PRO A 243 -1.27 9.68 -12.69
N VAL A 244 -0.95 9.38 -13.95
CA VAL A 244 0.16 8.50 -14.29
C VAL A 244 1.47 9.16 -13.89
N ARG A 245 2.15 8.57 -12.92
CA ARG A 245 3.47 9.01 -12.46
C ARG A 245 4.53 8.12 -13.09
N LEU A 246 5.65 8.72 -13.51
CA LEU A 246 6.76 8.00 -14.12
C LEU A 246 7.38 6.97 -13.17
N SER A 247 7.44 7.26 -11.86
CA SER A 247 8.02 6.34 -10.88
C SER A 247 7.39 6.46 -9.48
N PRO A 248 6.17 5.92 -9.27
CA PRO A 248 5.62 5.79 -7.93
C PRO A 248 6.49 4.88 -7.04
N LEU A 249 6.51 5.20 -5.74
CA LEU A 249 7.22 4.45 -4.70
C LEU A 249 6.68 3.04 -4.52
N MET A 250 5.35 2.94 -4.52
CA MET A 250 4.61 1.70 -4.41
C MET A 250 3.32 1.78 -5.24
N THR A 251 2.80 0.62 -5.60
CA THR A 251 1.51 0.47 -6.29
C THR A 251 0.52 -0.22 -5.36
N HIS A 252 -0.61 0.42 -5.08
CA HIS A 252 -1.70 -0.16 -4.30
C HIS A 252 -2.85 -0.51 -5.24
N TYR A 253 -3.07 -1.80 -5.48
CA TYR A 253 -3.90 -2.30 -6.59
C TYR A 253 -5.36 -2.58 -6.19
N GLY A 254 -5.99 -1.61 -5.53
CA GLY A 254 -7.31 -1.75 -4.93
C GLY A 254 -8.51 -1.78 -5.89
N TRP A 255 -8.35 -1.33 -7.14
CA TRP A 255 -9.45 -1.10 -8.10
C TRP A 255 -9.22 -1.75 -9.46
N ASP A 256 -10.22 -1.62 -10.33
CA ASP A 256 -10.24 -2.17 -11.69
C ASP A 256 -9.11 -1.62 -12.56
N MET A 257 -8.31 -2.53 -13.12
CA MET A 257 -7.25 -2.21 -14.07
C MET A 257 -7.56 -2.85 -15.41
N ARG A 258 -7.82 -2.03 -16.43
CA ARG A 258 -7.92 -2.53 -17.81
C ARG A 258 -6.52 -2.96 -18.26
N MET A 259 -6.38 -4.25 -18.59
CA MET A 259 -5.14 -4.76 -19.17
C MET A 259 -5.02 -4.25 -20.61
N PRO A 260 -3.87 -3.68 -20.98
CA PRO A 260 -3.69 -3.14 -22.32
C PRO A 260 -3.74 -4.25 -23.36
N GLU A 261 -4.22 -3.90 -24.56
CA GLU A 261 -4.35 -4.84 -25.69
C GLU A 261 -5.28 -6.05 -25.42
N SER A 262 -6.11 -5.98 -24.38
CA SER A 262 -7.13 -6.98 -24.04
C SER A 262 -8.42 -6.31 -23.53
N GLU A 263 -9.52 -7.07 -23.53
CA GLU A 263 -10.77 -6.73 -22.85
C GLU A 263 -10.76 -7.16 -21.37
N PHE A 264 -9.71 -7.84 -20.92
CA PHE A 264 -9.53 -8.24 -19.53
C PHE A 264 -9.42 -7.02 -18.61
N VAL A 265 -10.37 -6.92 -17.68
CA VAL A 265 -10.29 -6.01 -16.55
C VAL A 265 -9.88 -6.81 -15.34
N TRP A 266 -8.67 -6.56 -14.84
CA TRP A 266 -8.20 -7.16 -13.62
C TRP A 266 -8.80 -6.42 -12.43
N PHE A 267 -9.41 -7.17 -11.52
CA PHE A 267 -9.91 -6.66 -10.25
C PHE A 267 -9.66 -7.69 -9.17
N LYS A 268 -8.96 -7.31 -8.09
CA LYS A 268 -8.57 -8.24 -7.02
C LYS A 268 -9.73 -9.04 -6.45
N HIS A 269 -10.90 -8.40 -6.32
CA HIS A 269 -12.06 -9.03 -5.70
C HIS A 269 -12.72 -10.09 -6.60
N ASN A 270 -12.34 -10.19 -7.88
CA ASN A 270 -12.69 -11.34 -8.72
C ASN A 270 -11.87 -12.60 -8.37
N PHE A 271 -10.85 -12.47 -7.52
CA PHE A 271 -9.92 -13.53 -7.12
C PHE A 271 -9.92 -13.77 -5.60
N VAL A 272 -11.03 -13.49 -4.91
CA VAL A 272 -11.17 -13.70 -3.46
C VAL A 272 -10.94 -15.15 -3.04
N ASP A 273 -11.42 -16.11 -3.85
CA ASP A 273 -11.33 -17.55 -3.60
C ASP A 273 -10.13 -18.23 -4.30
N HIS A 274 -9.33 -17.45 -5.02
CA HIS A 274 -8.20 -17.96 -5.81
C HIS A 274 -7.12 -18.56 -4.92
N ASP A 275 -6.81 -19.85 -5.10
CA ASP A 275 -5.73 -20.50 -4.39
C ASP A 275 -4.40 -20.31 -5.14
N GLY A 276 -3.66 -19.25 -4.80
CA GLY A 276 -2.35 -18.97 -5.38
C GLY A 276 -1.28 -20.04 -5.09
N ALA A 277 -1.53 -21.00 -4.20
CA ALA A 277 -0.60 -22.09 -3.93
C ALA A 277 -0.86 -23.34 -4.80
N GLN A 278 -1.97 -23.39 -5.53
CA GLN A 278 -2.32 -24.53 -6.36
C GLN A 278 -1.25 -24.78 -7.44
N CYS A 279 -0.70 -25.99 -7.46
CA CYS A 279 0.22 -26.46 -8.50
C CYS A 279 -0.52 -26.76 -9.82
N PRO A 280 0.16 -26.80 -10.98
CA PRO A 280 -0.49 -27.08 -12.26
C PRO A 280 -1.11 -28.49 -12.27
N PRO A 281 -2.17 -28.72 -13.07
CA PRO A 281 -2.58 -27.89 -14.22
C PRO A 281 -3.41 -26.65 -13.87
N TRP A 282 -3.19 -25.57 -14.61
CA TRP A 282 -3.86 -24.28 -14.43
C TRP A 282 -4.82 -23.97 -15.58
N ARG A 283 -5.87 -23.19 -15.27
CA ARG A 283 -6.80 -22.66 -16.26
C ARG A 283 -6.68 -21.15 -16.29
N LEU A 284 -5.71 -20.65 -17.04
CA LEU A 284 -5.34 -19.23 -17.11
C LEU A 284 -6.23 -18.45 -18.09
N THR A 285 -7.54 -18.44 -17.87
CA THR A 285 -8.48 -17.65 -18.68
C THR A 285 -8.99 -16.45 -17.89
N GLU A 286 -9.33 -15.37 -18.60
CA GLU A 286 -9.74 -14.06 -18.04
C GLU A 286 -10.92 -14.15 -17.05
N ASN A 287 -11.73 -15.21 -17.11
CA ASN A 287 -12.95 -15.39 -16.31
C ASN A 287 -12.94 -16.62 -15.37
N ALA A 288 -11.85 -17.39 -15.25
CA ALA A 288 -11.93 -18.70 -14.57
C ALA A 288 -10.63 -19.22 -13.91
N THR A 289 -9.78 -18.37 -13.33
CA THR A 289 -8.69 -18.90 -12.49
C THR A 289 -9.22 -19.28 -11.10
N LEU A 290 -9.25 -20.57 -10.80
CA LEU A 290 -9.60 -21.09 -9.46
C LEU A 290 -8.36 -21.26 -8.56
N GLY A 291 -7.17 -21.20 -9.14
CA GLY A 291 -5.90 -21.28 -8.42
C GLY A 291 -4.67 -21.26 -9.34
N GLY A 292 -3.50 -21.04 -8.74
CA GLY A 292 -2.22 -20.94 -9.42
C GLY A 292 -1.89 -19.52 -9.85
N LEU A 293 -1.51 -19.37 -11.12
CA LEU A 293 -1.20 -18.08 -11.72
C LEU A 293 -2.48 -17.34 -12.15
N PHE A 294 -2.36 -16.02 -12.29
CA PHE A 294 -3.35 -15.15 -12.92
C PHE A 294 -3.18 -15.17 -14.45
N PRO A 295 -4.21 -14.81 -15.23
CA PRO A 295 -4.09 -14.66 -16.67
C PRO A 295 -2.93 -13.74 -17.01
N HIS A 296 -1.99 -14.21 -17.83
CA HIS A 296 -0.80 -13.44 -18.15
C HIS A 296 -1.17 -12.12 -18.85
N PRO A 297 -0.61 -10.97 -18.42
CA PRO A 297 -0.79 -9.75 -19.17
C PRO A 297 -0.03 -9.83 -20.50
N VAL A 298 -0.30 -8.87 -21.38
CA VAL A 298 0.45 -8.70 -22.64
C VAL A 298 1.93 -8.40 -22.35
N PHE A 299 2.81 -8.79 -23.27
CA PHE A 299 4.22 -8.41 -23.20
C PHE A 299 4.40 -6.90 -23.39
N PRO A 300 5.22 -6.21 -22.57
CA PRO A 300 5.51 -4.79 -22.72
C PRO A 300 5.97 -4.38 -24.13
N SER A 301 6.74 -5.25 -24.80
CA SER A 301 7.21 -5.03 -26.18
C SER A 301 6.08 -4.96 -27.23
N LEU A 302 4.89 -5.47 -26.91
CA LEU A 302 3.72 -5.48 -27.81
C LEU A 302 2.77 -4.30 -27.57
N LEU A 303 3.05 -3.45 -26.58
CA LEU A 303 2.22 -2.28 -26.28
C LEU A 303 2.24 -1.26 -27.42
N ARG A 304 1.05 -0.85 -27.87
CA ARG A 304 0.89 0.21 -28.87
C ARG A 304 0.84 1.61 -28.27
N SER A 305 0.52 1.72 -26.97
CA SER A 305 0.44 2.99 -26.26
C SER A 305 1.78 3.71 -26.16
N GLN A 306 1.71 5.03 -26.08
CA GLN A 306 2.85 5.95 -26.08
C GLN A 306 2.71 6.97 -24.95
N GLY A 307 3.82 7.60 -24.54
CA GLY A 307 3.84 8.64 -23.51
C GLY A 307 3.16 8.21 -22.20
N LYS A 308 2.26 9.07 -21.68
CA LYS A 308 1.54 8.81 -20.41
C LYS A 308 0.69 7.55 -20.45
N GLU A 309 0.09 7.22 -21.58
CA GLU A 309 -0.71 5.99 -21.71
C GLU A 309 0.18 4.75 -21.63
N ARG A 310 1.38 4.80 -22.19
CA ARG A 310 2.36 3.71 -22.06
C ARG A 310 2.74 3.48 -20.60
N ASN A 311 3.01 4.55 -19.85
CA ASN A 311 3.37 4.44 -18.44
C ASN A 311 2.24 3.82 -17.59
N ARG A 312 0.98 4.22 -17.85
CA ARG A 312 -0.19 3.59 -17.21
C ARG A 312 -0.26 2.10 -17.53
N ASP A 313 -0.10 1.76 -18.80
CA ASP A 313 -0.22 0.39 -19.28
C ASP A 313 0.90 -0.50 -18.70
N LEU A 314 2.13 0.02 -18.59
CA LEU A 314 3.24 -0.64 -17.92
C LEU A 314 2.96 -0.87 -16.43
N LEU A 315 2.40 0.12 -15.72
CA LEU A 315 2.01 -0.02 -14.31
C LEU A 315 0.90 -1.07 -14.13
N ASN A 316 -0.09 -1.12 -15.02
CA ASN A 316 -1.14 -2.14 -15.00
C ASN A 316 -0.57 -3.55 -15.23
N ILE A 317 0.31 -3.72 -16.23
CA ILE A 317 0.99 -5.00 -16.49
C ILE A 317 1.83 -5.42 -15.28
N GLU A 318 2.56 -4.48 -14.65
CA GLU A 318 3.45 -4.77 -13.53
C GLU A 318 2.74 -5.47 -12.38
N VAL A 319 1.50 -5.11 -12.05
CA VAL A 319 0.77 -5.76 -10.94
C VAL A 319 0.62 -7.26 -11.19
N VAL A 320 0.05 -7.64 -12.33
CA VAL A 320 -0.22 -9.06 -12.65
C VAL A 320 1.09 -9.81 -12.91
N ALA A 321 2.05 -9.17 -13.57
CA ALA A 321 3.36 -9.75 -13.84
C ALA A 321 4.13 -10.04 -12.53
N ALA A 322 4.12 -9.10 -11.58
CA ALA A 322 4.78 -9.27 -10.28
C ALA A 322 4.11 -10.36 -9.45
N LEU A 323 2.77 -10.42 -9.42
CA LEU A 323 2.04 -11.49 -8.75
C LEU A 323 2.38 -12.87 -9.32
N ASN A 324 2.32 -13.04 -10.64
CA ASN A 324 2.67 -14.30 -11.29
C ASN A 324 4.12 -14.71 -11.03
N GLN A 325 5.04 -13.76 -11.12
CA GLN A 325 6.46 -14.02 -10.88
C GLN A 325 6.73 -14.36 -9.41
N ALA A 326 6.04 -13.71 -8.47
CA ALA A 326 6.12 -13.99 -7.05
C ALA A 326 5.72 -15.45 -6.76
N HIS A 327 4.55 -15.86 -7.22
CA HIS A 327 4.05 -17.24 -7.04
C HIS A 327 4.97 -18.28 -7.67
N CYS A 328 5.49 -18.00 -8.87
CA CYS A 328 6.47 -18.87 -9.52
C CYS A 328 7.76 -19.02 -8.70
N ARG A 329 8.40 -17.91 -8.30
CA ARG A 329 9.73 -17.92 -7.65
C ARG A 329 9.70 -18.37 -6.20
N LEU A 330 8.66 -17.98 -5.47
CA LEU A 330 8.58 -18.20 -4.03
C LEU A 330 7.88 -19.51 -3.68
N HIS A 331 7.07 -20.07 -4.57
CA HIS A 331 6.32 -21.30 -4.29
C HIS A 331 6.44 -22.34 -5.43
N HIS A 332 5.91 -22.08 -6.62
CA HIS A 332 5.68 -23.15 -7.60
C HIS A 332 6.95 -23.86 -8.06
N LEU A 333 8.03 -23.12 -8.36
CA LEU A 333 9.31 -23.71 -8.79
C LEU A 333 10.04 -24.48 -7.68
N ARG A 334 9.63 -24.32 -6.42
CA ARG A 334 10.24 -24.96 -5.25
C ARG A 334 9.43 -26.15 -4.74
N SER A 335 8.11 -26.06 -4.85
CA SER A 335 7.16 -26.94 -4.16
C SER A 335 6.35 -27.83 -5.10
N CYS A 336 6.17 -27.44 -6.37
CA CYS A 336 5.39 -28.22 -7.33
C CYS A 336 6.25 -29.24 -8.07
N LEU A 337 5.63 -30.35 -8.51
CA LEU A 337 6.29 -31.31 -9.38
C LEU A 337 6.63 -30.65 -10.73
N PRO A 338 7.84 -30.88 -11.28
CA PRO A 338 8.20 -30.38 -12.60
C PRO A 338 7.22 -30.86 -13.68
N SER A 339 6.74 -29.92 -14.48
CA SER A 339 5.89 -30.20 -15.65
C SER A 339 6.20 -29.21 -16.78
N GLU A 340 5.84 -29.58 -18.00
CA GLU A 340 6.02 -28.71 -19.16
C GLU A 340 5.21 -27.41 -19.03
N GLU A 341 4.01 -27.50 -18.46
CA GLU A 341 3.17 -26.34 -18.13
C GLU A 341 3.83 -25.43 -17.08
N LEU A 342 4.38 -26.00 -16.00
CA LEU A 342 5.09 -25.22 -14.98
C LEU A 342 6.25 -24.42 -15.60
N ALA A 343 7.08 -25.09 -16.40
CA ALA A 343 8.23 -24.47 -17.04
C ALA A 343 7.80 -23.37 -18.05
N ARG A 344 6.74 -23.63 -18.83
CA ARG A 344 6.24 -22.69 -19.84
C ARG A 344 5.64 -21.44 -19.21
N GLU A 345 4.71 -21.58 -18.27
CA GLU A 345 4.00 -20.43 -17.70
C GLU A 345 4.89 -19.62 -16.74
N CYS A 346 5.72 -20.28 -15.90
CA CYS A 346 6.70 -19.54 -15.11
C CYS A 346 7.81 -18.91 -15.94
N GLY A 347 8.22 -19.56 -17.04
CA GLY A 347 9.12 -18.93 -18.02
C GLY A 347 8.49 -17.71 -18.68
N ARG A 348 7.18 -17.74 -18.95
CA ARG A 348 6.43 -16.58 -19.46
C ARG A 348 6.34 -15.46 -18.43
N ALA A 349 5.99 -15.75 -17.17
CA ALA A 349 5.97 -14.78 -16.08
C ALA A 349 7.32 -14.04 -15.95
N ALA A 350 8.42 -14.80 -16.00
CA ALA A 350 9.76 -14.25 -15.91
C ALA A 350 10.11 -13.33 -17.08
N ARG A 351 9.74 -13.71 -18.32
CA ARG A 351 9.98 -12.86 -19.50
C ARG A 351 9.19 -11.55 -19.48
N VAL A 352 7.92 -11.59 -19.07
CA VAL A 352 7.11 -10.36 -18.92
C VAL A 352 7.76 -9.41 -17.91
N MET A 353 8.21 -9.93 -16.76
CA MET A 353 8.93 -9.11 -15.77
C MET A 353 10.25 -8.57 -16.31
N GLN A 354 11.01 -9.36 -17.07
CA GLN A 354 12.26 -8.92 -17.66
C GLN A 354 12.06 -7.80 -18.69
N GLU A 355 11.01 -7.88 -19.52
CA GLU A 355 10.66 -6.79 -20.45
C GLU A 355 10.20 -5.53 -19.71
N LEU A 356 9.47 -5.68 -18.60
CA LEU A 356 9.12 -4.54 -17.73
C LEU A 356 10.38 -3.87 -17.16
N ASP A 357 11.34 -4.64 -16.67
CA ASP A 357 12.62 -4.12 -16.17
C ASP A 357 13.33 -3.29 -17.25
N MET A 358 13.43 -3.83 -18.48
CA MET A 358 14.06 -3.11 -19.59
C MET A 358 13.31 -1.82 -19.96
N GLU A 359 11.98 -1.82 -19.94
CA GLU A 359 11.18 -0.62 -20.21
C GLU A 359 11.33 0.43 -19.11
N TRP A 360 11.36 0.02 -17.85
CA TRP A 360 11.59 0.94 -16.73
C TRP A 360 12.99 1.51 -16.74
N GLU A 361 14.02 0.73 -17.07
CA GLU A 361 15.38 1.20 -17.27
C GLU A 361 15.47 2.18 -18.44
N ARG A 362 14.80 1.90 -19.57
CA ARG A 362 14.74 2.81 -20.72
C ARG A 362 14.10 4.14 -20.33
N LEU A 363 12.95 4.11 -19.68
CA LEU A 363 12.26 5.30 -19.18
C LEU A 363 13.10 6.05 -18.14
N ALA A 364 13.84 5.34 -17.29
CA ALA A 364 14.76 5.93 -16.34
C ALA A 364 15.89 6.72 -17.02
N VAL A 365 16.46 6.18 -18.09
CA VAL A 365 17.50 6.86 -18.87
C VAL A 365 16.91 8.07 -19.59
N GLU A 366 15.77 7.91 -20.26
CA GLU A 366 15.12 8.97 -21.04
C GLU A 366 14.69 10.16 -20.18
N HIS A 367 14.08 9.92 -19.02
CA HIS A 367 13.51 10.97 -18.19
C HIS A 367 14.43 11.41 -17.04
N PHE A 368 15.31 10.55 -16.55
CA PHE A 368 16.07 10.79 -15.32
C PHE A 368 17.58 10.66 -15.49
N GLY A 369 18.09 10.40 -16.69
CA GLY A 369 19.53 10.26 -16.93
C GLY A 369 20.13 8.98 -16.33
N GLY A 370 19.30 7.99 -16.01
CA GLY A 370 19.73 6.65 -15.57
C GLY A 370 19.58 6.36 -14.07
N ASP A 371 19.08 7.31 -13.27
CA ASP A 371 18.85 7.11 -11.83
C ASP A 371 17.38 7.39 -11.44
N LEU A 372 16.64 6.33 -11.13
CA LEU A 372 15.24 6.40 -10.68
C LEU A 372 15.09 6.91 -9.24
N GLU A 373 16.10 6.80 -8.39
CA GLU A 373 16.03 7.28 -6.99
C GLU A 373 16.06 8.80 -6.92
N CYS A 374 16.69 9.41 -7.93
CA CYS A 374 16.88 10.85 -8.08
C CYS A 374 15.96 11.48 -9.12
N ALA A 375 14.93 10.75 -9.57
CA ALA A 375 13.90 11.23 -10.48
C ALA A 375 13.01 12.30 -9.87
N ASP A 376 12.69 13.35 -10.64
CA ASP A 376 11.57 14.24 -10.34
C ASP A 376 10.25 13.48 -10.63
N THR A 377 9.37 13.36 -9.64
CA THR A 377 8.09 12.62 -9.76
C THR A 377 6.95 13.49 -10.30
N GLN A 378 7.21 14.78 -10.56
CA GLN A 378 6.27 15.76 -11.10
C GLN A 378 6.79 16.38 -12.41
N GLU A 379 5.94 16.44 -13.44
CA GLU A 379 6.35 16.77 -14.82
C GLU A 379 6.81 18.23 -15.05
N ASP A 380 6.71 19.12 -14.08
CA ASP A 380 7.04 20.54 -14.23
C ASP A 380 7.84 21.09 -13.05
N CYS A 381 8.76 20.30 -12.50
CA CYS A 381 9.52 20.69 -11.33
C CYS A 381 10.26 22.04 -11.47
N ALA A 382 10.78 22.37 -12.66
CA ALA A 382 11.41 23.66 -12.92
C ALA A 382 10.43 24.86 -12.79
N ALA A 383 9.19 24.71 -13.28
CA ALA A 383 8.17 25.75 -13.19
C ALA A 383 7.50 25.78 -11.80
N TYR A 384 7.28 24.61 -11.20
CA TYR A 384 6.70 24.43 -9.87
C TYR A 384 7.59 25.07 -8.79
N LEU A 385 8.90 24.84 -8.85
CA LEU A 385 9.88 25.42 -7.91
C LEU A 385 10.08 26.94 -8.07
N THR A 386 9.76 27.51 -9.24
CA THR A 386 9.96 28.94 -9.55
C THR A 386 8.68 29.78 -9.45
N SER A 387 7.50 29.17 -9.37
CA SER A 387 6.22 29.89 -9.31
C SER A 387 5.99 30.57 -7.95
N VAL A 388 5.44 31.79 -7.97
CA VAL A 388 5.14 32.60 -6.76
C VAL A 388 4.04 31.96 -5.89
N ASN A 389 3.21 31.10 -6.49
CA ASN A 389 2.19 30.29 -5.82
C ASN A 389 2.63 28.84 -5.57
N GLY A 390 3.83 28.45 -6.02
CA GLY A 390 4.39 27.14 -5.77
C GLY A 390 4.68 27.03 -4.28
N GLU A 391 4.21 25.95 -3.66
CA GLU A 391 4.34 25.67 -2.23
C GLU A 391 5.80 25.61 -1.74
N CYS A 392 6.77 25.78 -2.63
CA CYS A 392 8.20 25.87 -2.37
C CYS A 392 8.62 26.98 -1.38
N ARG A 393 7.80 28.02 -1.15
CA ARG A 393 8.02 29.00 -0.06
C ARG A 393 7.31 28.66 1.25
N ARG A 394 6.40 27.68 1.28
CA ARG A 394 5.48 27.44 2.40
C ARG A 394 5.40 25.99 2.90
N GLY A 395 6.06 25.02 2.26
CA GLY A 395 6.06 23.63 2.76
C GLY A 395 7.05 22.68 2.09
N ASP A 396 7.35 21.59 2.80
CA ASP A 396 8.27 20.50 2.41
C ASP A 396 7.83 19.72 1.15
N TYR A 397 6.56 19.83 0.77
CA TYR A 397 5.92 19.03 -0.28
C TYR A 397 6.62 19.13 -1.65
N GLY A 398 7.07 20.33 -2.03
CA GLY A 398 7.77 20.53 -3.31
C GLY A 398 9.18 19.96 -3.37
N TYR A 399 9.81 19.70 -2.22
CA TYR A 399 11.16 19.14 -2.13
C TYR A 399 11.17 17.61 -2.26
N ASP A 400 10.02 16.96 -2.03
CA ASP A 400 9.87 15.52 -2.09
C ASP A 400 9.52 15.00 -3.48
N THR A 401 8.78 15.80 -4.27
CA THR A 401 8.43 15.51 -5.67
C THR A 401 9.50 15.94 -6.67
N CYS A 402 10.30 16.98 -6.35
CA CYS A 402 11.28 17.57 -7.26
C CYS A 402 12.72 17.36 -6.78
N ARG A 403 13.12 16.10 -6.61
CA ARG A 403 14.39 15.68 -6.00
C ARG A 403 15.62 16.13 -6.80
N ARG A 404 15.57 16.11 -8.14
CA ARG A 404 16.66 16.52 -9.03
C ARG A 404 16.70 18.03 -9.17
N ALA A 405 15.55 18.67 -9.33
CA ALA A 405 15.45 20.10 -9.52
C ALA A 405 15.70 20.89 -8.20
N SER A 406 15.65 20.23 -7.05
CA SER A 406 15.96 20.82 -5.74
C SER A 406 17.47 20.93 -5.45
N PRO A 407 17.99 22.14 -5.14
CA PRO A 407 19.41 22.35 -4.85
C PRO A 407 19.96 21.55 -3.66
N ALA A 408 19.11 21.24 -2.66
CA ALA A 408 19.52 20.56 -1.43
C ALA A 408 19.70 19.04 -1.60
N ARG A 409 19.03 18.42 -2.59
CA ARG A 409 19.11 16.96 -2.86
C ARG A 409 19.99 16.62 -4.07
N ALA A 410 20.22 17.56 -4.99
CA ALA A 410 21.12 17.37 -6.13
C ALA A 410 22.53 16.87 -5.73
N GLN A 411 23.05 17.25 -4.56
CA GLN A 411 24.35 16.77 -4.05
C GLN A 411 24.37 15.28 -3.69
N ARG A 412 23.24 14.67 -3.26
CA ARG A 412 23.18 13.23 -2.99
C ARG A 412 23.06 12.40 -4.28
N CYS A 413 22.49 12.99 -5.33
CA CYS A 413 22.27 12.39 -6.65
C CYS A 413 23.49 12.43 -7.59
N SER A 414 24.64 12.88 -7.09
CA SER A 414 25.87 13.06 -7.88
C SER A 414 26.82 11.86 -7.81
N VAL A 415 26.47 10.79 -7.09
CA VAL A 415 27.36 9.66 -6.80
C VAL A 415 26.71 8.36 -7.30
N PRO A 416 27.23 7.70 -8.35
CA PRO A 416 26.70 6.42 -8.82
C PRO A 416 26.83 5.36 -7.73
N PHE A 417 25.73 4.70 -7.36
CA PHE A 417 25.80 3.50 -6.52
C PHE A 417 26.29 2.30 -7.38
N PRO A 418 27.15 1.42 -6.85
CA PRO A 418 27.68 0.30 -7.63
C PRO A 418 26.56 -0.70 -7.96
N VAL A 419 26.36 -0.92 -9.26
CA VAL A 419 25.46 -1.97 -9.78
C VAL A 419 26.12 -3.33 -9.50
N GLY A 420 25.80 -3.90 -8.34
CA GLY A 420 26.14 -5.29 -8.00
C GLY A 420 25.16 -6.25 -8.66
N HIS A 421 25.67 -7.04 -9.60
CA HIS A 421 25.00 -8.17 -10.25
C HIS A 421 24.45 -9.17 -9.22
N ILE A 422 23.21 -9.62 -9.43
CA ILE A 422 22.67 -10.88 -8.86
C ILE A 422 22.43 -11.83 -10.02
#